data_AF-E2A3Y0-F1
#
_entry.id   AF-E2A3Y0-F1
#
_cell.length_a   1.000
_cell.length_b   1.000
_cell.length_c   1.000
_cell.angle_alpha   90.00
_cell.angle_beta   90.00
_cell.angle_gamma   90.00
#
_symmetry.space_group_name_H-M   'P 1'
#
loop_
_entity.id
_entity.type
_entity.pdbx_description
1 polymer ?
#
loop_
_entity_poly.entity_id
_entity_poly.type
_entity_poly.pdbx_seq_one_letter_code
_entity_poly.pdbx_strand_id
1 'polypeptide(L)'
;NTENMSGYMTLVGPNGHRQGVQVKVYRTSVEHFAVIYPQKKVCRPLGVLNLRNTTIERYGDEGFLVRQKGFDSPIALTFLMENKKELDYWILAFTARTSPLVHQSSLPIVEEEE
;
A
#
# COMPACT_ATOMS: atom_id res chain seq x y z
N ASN A 1 5.33 -6.99 15.26
CA ASN A 1 5.10 -6.09 14.11
C ASN A 1 5.36 -4.66 14.54
N THR A 2 6.40 -4.03 14.01
CA THR A 2 6.64 -2.60 14.25
C THR A 2 5.66 -1.81 13.39
N GLU A 3 4.66 -1.19 14.01
CA GLU A 3 3.80 -0.22 13.34
C GLU A 3 4.68 0.95 12.88
N ASN A 4 4.67 1.25 11.58
CA ASN A 4 5.52 2.29 11.00
C ASN A 4 4.81 3.64 10.95
N MET A 5 3.50 3.63 10.69
CA MET A 5 2.68 4.83 10.60
C MET A 5 1.20 4.48 10.83
N SER A 6 0.47 5.35 11.51
CA SER A 6 -0.98 5.23 11.65
C SER A 6 -1.65 6.60 11.69
N GLY A 7 -2.90 6.67 11.24
CA GLY A 7 -3.66 7.93 11.22
C GLY A 7 -4.98 7.84 10.46
N TYR A 8 -5.72 8.94 10.48
CA TYR A 8 -7.02 9.06 9.83
C TYR A 8 -6.89 9.74 8.47
N MET A 9 -7.70 9.29 7.52
CA MET A 9 -7.76 9.83 6.16
C MET A 9 -9.10 9.50 5.51
N THR A 10 -9.38 10.12 4.37
CA THR A 10 -10.57 9.78 3.57
C THR A 10 -10.17 8.87 2.43
N LEU A 11 -10.73 7.66 2.39
CA LEU A 11 -10.63 6.74 1.26
C LEU A 11 -11.70 7.10 0.22
N VAL A 12 -11.29 7.26 -1.03
CA VAL A 12 -12.17 7.38 -2.18
C VAL A 12 -12.08 6.09 -2.99
N GLY A 13 -13.20 5.37 -3.06
CA GLY A 13 -13.31 4.14 -3.83
C GLY A 13 -13.51 4.39 -5.34
N PRO A 14 -13.50 3.32 -6.16
CA PRO A 14 -13.62 3.41 -7.62
C PRO A 14 -14.87 4.15 -8.13
N ASN A 15 -15.96 4.11 -7.36
CA ASN A 15 -17.22 4.76 -7.70
C ASN A 15 -17.33 6.20 -7.18
N GLY A 16 -16.23 6.78 -6.68
CA GLY A 16 -16.22 8.12 -6.06
C GLY A 16 -16.77 8.17 -4.64
N HIS A 17 -17.19 7.03 -4.06
CA HIS A 17 -17.67 6.96 -2.68
C HIS A 17 -16.54 7.32 -1.71
N ARG A 18 -16.80 8.27 -0.82
CA ARG A 18 -15.84 8.78 0.17
C ARG A 18 -16.16 8.20 1.55
N GLN A 19 -15.16 7.65 2.22
CA GLN A 19 -15.30 7.08 3.56
C GLN A 19 -14.12 7.47 4.44
N GLY A 20 -14.40 7.98 5.64
CA GLY A 20 -13.37 8.19 6.66
C GLY A 20 -12.84 6.85 7.17
N VAL A 21 -11.52 6.67 7.13
CA VAL A 21 -10.83 5.45 7.53
C VAL A 21 -9.68 5.75 8.49
N GLN A 22 -9.35 4.78 9.32
CA GLN A 22 -8.08 4.72 10.03
C GLN A 22 -7.17 3.75 9.29
N VAL A 23 -5.96 4.18 8.94
CA VAL A 23 -4.97 3.35 8.27
C VAL A 23 -3.81 3.08 9.21
N LYS A 24 -3.33 1.84 9.19
CA LYS A 24 -2.13 1.41 9.91
C LYS A 24 -1.17 0.71 8.96
N VAL A 25 0.05 1.20 8.87
CA VAL A 25 1.10 0.66 8.00
C VAL A 25 2.07 -0.16 8.82
N TYR A 26 2.28 -1.40 8.39
CA TYR A 26 3.20 -2.35 9.02
C TYR A 26 4.32 -2.68 8.04
N ARG A 27 5.55 -2.65 8.54
CA ARG A 27 6.73 -3.06 7.79
C ARG A 27 7.56 -4.01 8.63
N THR A 28 7.85 -5.17 8.06
CA THR A 28 8.79 -6.16 8.60
C THR A 28 9.89 -6.40 7.57
N SER A 29 10.81 -7.33 7.85
CA SER A 29 11.83 -7.76 6.89
C SER A 29 11.21 -8.42 5.65
N VAL A 30 10.10 -9.14 5.82
CA VAL A 30 9.48 -9.99 4.79
C VAL A 30 8.14 -9.46 4.29
N GLU A 31 7.53 -8.50 4.97
CA GLU A 31 6.21 -7.99 4.62
C GLU A 31 6.15 -6.47 4.68
N HIS A 32 5.29 -5.90 3.84
CA HIS A 32 4.97 -4.49 3.87
C HIS A 32 3.51 -4.31 3.45
N PHE A 33 2.66 -3.94 4.39
CA PHE A 33 1.22 -3.88 4.17
C PHE A 33 0.55 -2.77 4.97
N ALA A 34 -0.59 -2.30 4.48
CA ALA A 34 -1.47 -1.38 5.20
C ALA A 34 -2.79 -2.06 5.54
N VAL A 35 -3.27 -1.88 6.76
CA VAL A 35 -4.59 -2.33 7.21
C VAL A 35 -5.51 -1.11 7.30
N ILE A 36 -6.70 -1.22 6.72
CA ILE A 36 -7.68 -0.15 6.63
C ILE A 36 -8.86 -0.48 7.53
N TYR A 37 -9.20 0.41 8.44
CA TYR A 37 -10.34 0.31 9.35
C TYR A 37 -11.33 1.45 9.07
N PRO A 38 -12.64 1.25 9.28
CA PRO A 38 -13.58 2.38 9.25
C PRO A 38 -13.37 3.30 10.46
N GLN A 39 -13.44 4.62 10.28
CA GLN A 39 -13.16 5.59 11.35
C GLN A 39 -14.21 5.59 12.47
N LYS A 40 -15.50 5.39 12.15
CA LYS A 40 -16.60 5.69 13.08
C LYS A 40 -16.99 4.57 14.04
N LYS A 41 -16.36 3.39 14.00
CA LYS A 41 -16.69 2.24 14.85
C LYS A 41 -15.49 1.29 15.00
N VAL A 42 -15.31 0.66 16.16
CA VAL A 42 -14.38 -0.48 16.32
C VAL A 42 -14.95 -1.65 15.52
N CYS A 43 -14.47 -1.85 14.30
CA CYS A 43 -14.95 -2.89 13.38
C CYS A 43 -13.80 -3.78 12.93
N ARG A 44 -14.16 -4.88 12.27
CA ARG A 44 -13.23 -5.63 11.42
C ARG A 44 -12.60 -4.69 10.36
N PRO A 45 -11.35 -4.94 9.95
CA PRO A 45 -10.75 -4.22 8.83
C PRO A 45 -11.64 -4.23 7.59
N LEU A 46 -11.67 -3.11 6.86
CA LEU A 46 -12.26 -3.05 5.52
C LEU A 46 -11.43 -3.83 4.51
N GLY A 47 -10.11 -3.89 4.73
CA GLY A 47 -9.20 -4.63 3.88
C GLY A 47 -7.75 -4.46 4.30
N VAL A 48 -6.90 -5.23 3.63
CA VAL A 48 -5.44 -5.17 3.75
C VAL A 48 -4.85 -4.95 2.37
N LEU A 49 -3.92 -4.00 2.26
CA LEU A 49 -3.19 -3.71 1.04
C LEU A 49 -1.77 -4.27 1.13
N ASN A 50 -1.40 -5.13 0.19
CA ASN A 50 0.00 -5.54 0.02
C ASN A 50 0.77 -4.44 -0.72
N LEU A 51 1.58 -3.69 0.01
CA LEU A 51 2.26 -2.52 -0.52
C LEU A 51 3.48 -2.86 -1.38
N ARG A 52 3.99 -4.11 -1.32
CA ARG A 52 5.09 -4.57 -2.19
C ARG A 52 4.67 -4.61 -3.66
N ASN A 53 3.41 -4.94 -3.91
CA ASN A 53 2.85 -5.06 -5.25
C ASN A 53 1.98 -3.85 -5.63
N THR A 54 2.32 -2.66 -5.13
CA THR A 54 1.60 -1.43 -5.46
C THR A 54 2.53 -0.35 -5.98
N THR A 55 1.98 0.57 -6.77
CA THR A 55 2.58 1.84 -7.15
C THR A 55 1.85 2.95 -6.40
N ILE A 56 2.62 3.89 -5.86
CA ILE A 56 2.10 5.05 -5.12
C ILE A 56 2.35 6.29 -5.95
N GLU A 57 1.30 7.07 -6.19
CA GLU A 57 1.37 8.29 -6.98
C GLU A 57 0.82 9.46 -6.18
N ARG A 58 1.44 10.62 -6.31
CA ARG A 58 0.94 11.83 -5.65
C ARG A 58 -0.34 12.30 -6.34
N TYR A 59 -1.36 12.64 -5.54
CA TYR A 59 -2.61 13.23 -6.01
C TYR A 59 -2.68 14.70 -5.58
N GLY A 60 -1.99 15.56 -6.35
CA GLY A 60 -1.82 16.98 -6.00
C GLY A 60 -1.26 17.17 -4.59
N ASP A 61 -1.81 18.12 -3.85
CA ASP A 61 -1.49 18.35 -2.44
C ASP A 61 -2.58 17.83 -1.50
N GLU A 62 -3.53 17.07 -2.04
CA GLU A 62 -4.68 16.56 -1.28
C GLU A 62 -4.46 15.13 -0.79
N GLY A 63 -3.60 14.37 -1.45
CA GLY A 63 -3.45 12.96 -1.12
C GLY A 63 -2.54 12.18 -2.07
N PHE A 64 -2.77 10.87 -2.11
CA PHE A 64 -2.04 9.94 -2.96
C PHE A 64 -2.95 8.83 -3.48
N LEU A 65 -2.59 8.25 -4.63
CA LEU A 65 -3.23 7.08 -5.20
C LEU A 65 -2.38 5.84 -4.97
N VAL A 66 -3.06 4.72 -4.75
CA VAL A 66 -2.47 3.38 -4.66
C VAL A 66 -3.03 2.53 -5.77
N ARG A 67 -2.17 2.04 -6.66
CA ARG A 67 -2.52 1.12 -7.75
C ARG A 67 -1.86 -0.23 -7.53
N GLN A 68 -2.59 -1.32 -7.71
CA GLN A 68 -1.98 -2.66 -7.70
C GLN A 68 -1.25 -2.91 -9.02
N LYS A 69 -0.06 -3.51 -8.94
CA LYS A 69 0.70 -3.93 -10.11
C LYS A 69 0.20 -5.28 -10.61
N GLY A 70 0.22 -5.50 -11.93
CA GLY A 70 -0.12 -6.80 -12.53
C GLY A 70 -1.61 -7.07 -12.72
N PHE A 71 -2.46 -6.04 -12.60
CA PHE A 71 -3.87 -6.11 -12.99
C PHE A 71 -4.10 -5.21 -14.19
N ASP A 72 -4.81 -5.71 -15.21
CA ASP A 72 -5.16 -4.96 -16.42
C ASP A 72 -6.20 -3.85 -16.16
N SER A 73 -6.91 -3.94 -15.03
CA SER A 73 -7.90 -2.94 -14.62
C SER A 73 -7.27 -1.86 -13.73
N PRO A 74 -7.54 -0.56 -13.97
CA PRO A 74 -6.95 0.55 -13.24
C PRO A 74 -7.63 0.78 -11.87
N ILE A 75 -7.85 -0.29 -11.09
CA ILE A 75 -8.42 -0.14 -9.74
C ILE A 75 -7.39 0.62 -8.89
N ALA A 76 -7.68 1.91 -8.70
CA ALA A 76 -6.91 2.81 -7.88
C ALA A 76 -7.72 3.15 -6.62
N LEU A 77 -7.06 3.11 -5.48
CA LEU A 77 -7.60 3.66 -4.24
C LEU A 77 -6.96 5.02 -4.01
N THR A 78 -7.78 6.06 -3.82
CA THR A 78 -7.28 7.40 -3.50
C THR A 78 -7.45 7.67 -2.03
N PHE A 79 -6.36 8.06 -1.37
CA PHE A 79 -6.34 8.44 0.03
C PHE A 79 -6.13 9.94 0.12
N LEU A 80 -7.11 10.65 0.68
CA LEU A 80 -7.07 12.09 0.88
C LEU A 80 -6.71 12.40 2.34
N MET A 81 -5.74 13.28 2.51
CA MET A 81 -5.15 13.66 3.78
C MET A 81 -5.93 14.81 4.42
N GLU A 82 -6.23 14.71 5.71
CA GLU A 82 -6.74 15.84 6.49
C GLU A 82 -5.63 16.87 6.75
N ASN A 83 -4.43 16.39 7.08
CA ASN A 83 -3.23 17.21 7.29
C ASN A 83 -2.25 17.07 6.12
N LYS A 84 -2.18 18.08 5.25
CA LYS A 84 -1.30 18.09 4.08
C LYS A 84 0.19 18.04 4.42
N LYS A 85 0.59 18.48 5.62
CA LYS A 85 2.00 18.46 6.06
C LYS A 85 2.54 17.04 6.21
N GLU A 86 1.66 16.06 6.36
CA GLU A 86 2.04 14.65 6.54
C GLU A 86 2.13 13.87 5.22
N LEU A 87 1.75 14.49 4.10
CA LEU A 87 1.59 13.80 2.82
C LEU A 87 2.86 13.06 2.39
N ASP A 88 4.02 13.70 2.48
CA ASP A 88 5.29 13.08 2.08
C ASP A 88 5.66 11.88 2.97
N TYR A 89 5.34 11.96 4.27
CA TYR A 89 5.56 10.84 5.19
C TYR A 89 4.64 9.66 4.87
N TRP A 90 3.38 9.92 4.52
CA TRP A 90 2.45 8.87 4.11
C TRP A 90 2.83 8.22 2.78
N ILE A 91 3.22 9.01 1.78
CA ILE A 91 3.75 8.49 0.51
C ILE A 91 4.98 7.62 0.77
N LEU A 92 5.90 8.07 1.62
CA LEU A 92 7.10 7.32 1.99
C LEU A 92 6.78 6.02 2.74
N ALA A 93 5.80 6.06 3.64
CA ALA A 93 5.35 4.88 4.38
C ALA A 93 4.74 3.84 3.44
N PHE A 94 3.89 4.26 2.50
CA PHE A 94 3.24 3.39 1.52
C PHE A 94 4.20 2.87 0.44
N THR A 95 5.25 3.62 0.12
CA THR A 95 6.22 3.23 -0.91
C THR A 95 7.02 2.02 -0.44
N ALA A 96 6.85 0.88 -1.12
CA ALA A 96 7.72 -0.26 -0.91
C ALA A 96 9.16 0.14 -1.28
N ARG A 97 10.04 0.05 -0.29
CA ARG A 97 11.48 0.11 -0.54
C ARG A 97 11.86 -1.32 -0.87
N THR A 98 12.26 -1.58 -2.10
CA THR A 98 12.83 -2.87 -2.46
C THR A 98 14.06 -3.06 -1.57
N SER A 99 13.95 -3.92 -0.56
CA SER A 99 15.15 -4.53 0.00
C SER A 99 15.71 -5.38 -1.12
N PRO A 100 16.99 -5.22 -1.51
CA PRO A 100 17.62 -6.04 -2.53
C PRO A 100 17.91 -7.41 -1.94
N LEU A 101 16.87 -8.13 -1.51
CA LEU A 101 16.96 -9.57 -1.39
C LEU A 101 16.70 -10.11 -2.78
N VAL A 102 17.79 -10.10 -3.55
CA VAL A 102 17.97 -10.85 -4.77
C VAL A 102 17.66 -12.31 -4.43
N HIS A 103 16.40 -12.74 -4.63
CA HIS A 103 16.14 -14.15 -4.79
C HIS A 103 16.77 -14.53 -6.13
N GLN A 104 18.05 -14.92 -6.10
CA GLN A 104 18.63 -15.75 -7.13
C GLN A 104 17.89 -17.09 -7.12
N SER A 105 16.74 -17.16 -7.79
CA SER A 105 16.22 -18.44 -8.24
C SER A 105 17.01 -18.82 -9.49
N SER A 106 18.25 -19.28 -9.28
CA SER A 106 18.99 -20.00 -10.30
C SER A 106 18.23 -21.30 -10.53
N LEU A 107 17.59 -21.45 -11.69
CA LEU A 107 17.06 -22.74 -12.11
C LEU A 107 18.25 -23.68 -12.37
N PRO A 108 18.21 -24.94 -11.90
CA PRO A 108 19.23 -25.92 -12.28
C PRO A 108 19.16 -26.16 -13.79
N ILE A 109 20.29 -26.01 -14.47
CA ILE A 109 20.45 -26.36 -15.88
C ILE A 109 20.46 -27.88 -15.95
N VAL A 110 19.57 -28.46 -16.75
CA VAL A 110 19.61 -29.88 -17.11
C VAL A 110 20.60 -30.01 -18.26
N GLU A 111 21.72 -30.71 -18.03
CA GLU A 111 22.60 -31.14 -19.12
C GLU A 111 21.95 -32.36 -19.77
N GLU A 112 21.58 -32.24 -21.05
CA GLU A 112 21.21 -33.39 -21.88
C GLU A 112 22.52 -34.06 -22.33
N GLU A 113 22.80 -35.27 -21.86
CA GLU A 113 23.87 -36.12 -22.39
C GLU A 113 23.42 -36.66 -23.77
N GLU A 114 24.24 -36.43 -24.79
CA GLU A 114 24.07 -36.95 -26.16
C GLU A 114 24.63 -38.38 -26.30
#